data_AF-A0A7S1TK98-F1
#
_entry.id   AF-A0A7S1TK98-F1
#
_cell.length_a   1.000
_cell.length_b   1.000
_cell.length_c   1.000
_cell.angle_alpha   90.00
_cell.angle_beta   90.00
_cell.angle_gamma   90.00
#
_symmetry.space_group_name_H-M   'P 1'
#
loop_
_entity.id
_entity.type
_entity.pdbx_description
1 polymer ?
#
loop_
_entity_poly.entity_id
_entity_poly.type
_entity_poly.pdbx_seq_one_letter_code
_entity_poly.pdbx_strand_id
1 'polypeptide(L)'
;DAYTVFINTIPSRYYPLFMLAFQFLTILSMREFGPMLRAERRAKYAHALTAEDANLDEIEVDEQLSPSPGTPHRWWNGVVPIVTTLIVVLLGLTLTGYYATKSAGDDISASNIFGNGDSYGAILWGAFVGSIVAWLMARLQYVQHGKLFNQWKFWLKCRRVPSTEGEAPARPLLTLGESLKYWIEGVKGLTTPVLVLILAWAIGAAVRDSGADIFFSSAL
;
A
#
# COMPACT_ATOMS: atom_id res chain seq x y z
N ASP A 1 13.44 29.44 1.19
CA ASP A 1 13.47 28.04 1.64
C ASP A 1 12.29 27.27 1.05
N ALA A 2 12.52 26.07 0.51
CA ALA A 2 11.51 25.30 -0.23
C ALA A 2 10.31 24.93 0.66
N TYR A 3 10.57 24.70 1.95
CA TYR A 3 9.54 24.43 2.95
C TYR A 3 8.56 25.59 3.14
N THR A 4 9.06 26.83 3.19
CA THR A 4 8.21 28.02 3.33
C THR A 4 7.35 28.24 2.09
N VAL A 5 7.91 28.00 0.89
CA VAL A 5 7.14 28.05 -0.36
C VAL A 5 6.02 27.02 -0.34
N PHE A 6 6.30 25.78 0.09
CA PHE A 6 5.29 24.74 0.23
C PHE A 6 4.14 25.16 1.15
N ILE A 7 4.42 25.67 2.35
CA ILE A 7 3.39 26.15 3.30
C ILE A 7 2.54 27.27 2.67
N ASN A 8 3.17 28.20 1.98
CA ASN A 8 2.46 29.29 1.29
C ASN A 8 1.59 28.80 0.12
N THR A 9 1.86 27.62 -0.45
CA THR A 9 0.98 27.01 -1.46
C THR A 9 -0.21 26.26 -0.88
N ILE A 10 -0.28 26.00 0.43
CA ILE A 10 -1.39 25.23 1.03
C ILE A 10 -2.73 25.96 0.81
N PRO A 11 -2.86 27.28 1.07
CA PRO A 11 -4.13 27.99 0.86
C PRO A 11 -4.58 28.04 -0.61
N SER A 12 -3.66 28.00 -1.57
CA SER A 12 -4.00 28.04 -3.00
C SER A 12 -4.50 26.71 -3.56
N ARG A 13 -4.46 25.62 -2.77
CA ARG A 13 -4.97 24.29 -3.15
C ARG A 13 -6.48 24.20 -2.89
N TYR A 14 -7.25 24.98 -3.64
CA TYR A 14 -8.71 25.07 -3.48
C TYR A 14 -9.40 23.72 -3.63
N TYR A 15 -9.07 22.94 -4.67
CA TYR A 15 -9.72 21.65 -4.92
C TYR A 15 -9.57 20.66 -3.74
N PRO A 16 -8.35 20.33 -3.26
CA PRO A 16 -8.19 19.46 -2.10
C PRO A 16 -8.89 19.98 -0.83
N LEU A 17 -8.81 21.28 -0.55
CA LEU A 17 -9.46 21.87 0.64
C LEU A 17 -10.99 21.75 0.56
N PHE A 18 -11.58 22.07 -0.59
CA PHE A 18 -13.01 21.90 -0.80
C PHE A 18 -13.44 20.44 -0.80
N MET A 19 -12.62 19.52 -1.33
CA MET A 19 -12.90 18.08 -1.29
C MET A 19 -12.87 17.53 0.14
N LEU A 20 -11.92 17.97 0.98
CA LEU A 20 -11.89 17.61 2.40
C LEU A 20 -13.11 18.16 3.14
N ALA A 21 -13.48 19.41 2.88
CA ALA A 21 -14.68 20.02 3.45
C ALA A 21 -15.96 19.29 2.98
N PHE A 22 -16.06 18.96 1.69
CA PHE A 22 -17.17 18.21 1.13
C PHE A 22 -17.28 16.81 1.75
N GLN A 23 -16.17 16.07 1.87
CA GLN A 23 -16.15 14.75 2.53
C GLN A 23 -16.57 14.85 4.00
N PHE A 24 -16.14 15.89 4.71
CA PHE A 24 -16.59 16.13 6.08
C PHE A 24 -18.09 16.39 6.14
N LEU A 25 -18.62 17.20 5.21
CA LEU A 25 -20.06 17.46 5.09
C LEU A 25 -20.87 16.22 4.72
N THR A 26 -20.37 15.33 3.85
CA THR A 26 -21.06 14.08 3.51
C THR A 26 -21.11 13.12 4.69
N ILE A 27 -20.01 13.02 5.46
CA ILE A 27 -19.96 12.22 6.70
C ILE A 27 -20.95 12.77 7.74
N LEU A 28 -20.96 14.09 7.98
CA LEU A 28 -21.89 14.68 8.96
C LEU A 28 -23.35 14.57 8.52
N SER A 29 -23.61 14.76 7.22
CA SER A 29 -24.98 14.68 6.68
C SER A 29 -25.47 13.24 6.54
N MET A 30 -24.58 12.24 6.67
CA MET A 30 -24.85 10.82 6.39
C MET A 30 -25.63 10.63 5.09
N ARG A 31 -25.29 11.45 4.08
CA ARG A 31 -26.04 11.55 2.83
C ARG A 31 -25.10 11.48 1.65
N GLU A 32 -25.29 10.44 0.87
CA GLU A 32 -24.58 10.23 -0.38
C GLU A 32 -25.28 10.95 -1.55
N PHE A 33 -24.55 11.14 -2.66
CA PHE A 33 -25.06 11.77 -3.87
C PHE A 33 -24.89 10.88 -5.10
N GLY A 34 -25.69 11.15 -6.14
CA GLY A 34 -25.54 10.52 -7.46
C GLY A 34 -25.75 9.01 -7.47
N PRO A 35 -24.90 8.23 -8.17
CA PRO A 35 -25.05 6.78 -8.29
C PRO A 35 -24.88 6.05 -6.95
N MET A 36 -24.05 6.59 -6.04
CA MET A 36 -23.82 6.01 -4.71
C MET A 36 -25.08 6.06 -3.83
N LEU A 37 -25.85 7.15 -3.87
CA LEU A 37 -27.15 7.23 -3.19
C LEU A 37 -28.17 6.22 -3.73
N ARG A 38 -28.18 5.98 -5.05
CA ARG A 38 -29.05 4.96 -5.65
C ARG A 38 -28.66 3.56 -5.18
N ALA A 39 -27.37 3.26 -5.12
CA ALA A 39 -26.86 2.00 -4.59
C ALA A 39 -27.19 1.82 -3.10
N GLU A 40 -27.03 2.86 -2.28
CA GLU A 40 -27.39 2.84 -0.86
C GLU A 40 -28.89 2.52 -0.67
N ARG A 41 -29.75 3.26 -1.38
CA ARG A 41 -31.20 3.03 -1.33
C ARG A 41 -31.59 1.64 -1.82
N ARG A 42 -30.97 1.15 -2.89
CA ARG A 42 -31.20 -0.20 -3.41
C ARG A 42 -30.82 -1.27 -2.39
N ALA A 43 -29.63 -1.18 -1.79
CA ALA A 43 -29.19 -2.13 -0.77
C ALA A 43 -30.07 -2.08 0.49
N LYS A 44 -30.49 -0.87 0.91
CA LYS A 44 -31.25 -0.65 2.15
C LYS A 44 -32.74 -1.00 2.02
N TYR A 45 -33.38 -0.64 0.91
CA TYR A 45 -34.84 -0.79 0.73
C TYR A 45 -35.22 -1.97 -0.17
N ALA A 46 -34.41 -2.31 -1.17
CA ALA A 46 -34.70 -3.40 -2.10
C ALA A 46 -33.94 -4.70 -1.74
N HIS A 47 -33.05 -4.66 -0.75
CA HIS A 47 -32.19 -5.79 -0.35
C HIS A 47 -31.41 -6.43 -1.51
N ALA A 48 -31.19 -5.67 -2.58
CA ALA A 48 -30.44 -6.07 -3.75
C ALA A 48 -29.05 -5.41 -3.72
N LEU A 49 -28.01 -6.23 -3.51
CA LEU A 49 -26.62 -5.76 -3.44
C LEU A 49 -26.09 -5.38 -4.82
N THR A 50 -26.48 -6.15 -5.84
CA THR A 50 -26.07 -5.97 -7.23
C THR A 50 -27.11 -5.17 -8.01
N ALA A 51 -26.64 -4.43 -9.01
CA ALA A 51 -27.55 -3.80 -9.98
C ALA A 51 -28.11 -4.89 -10.91
N GLU A 52 -29.33 -4.69 -11.45
CA GLU A 52 -29.93 -5.64 -12.39
C GLU A 52 -29.15 -5.72 -13.71
N ASP A 53 -28.46 -4.63 -14.07
CA ASP A 53 -27.56 -4.48 -15.21
C ASP A 53 -26.08 -4.68 -14.85
N ALA A 54 -25.77 -5.13 -13.63
CA ALA A 54 -24.39 -5.33 -13.21
C ALA A 54 -23.75 -6.47 -14.01
N ASN A 55 -22.67 -6.16 -14.73
CA ASN A 55 -21.81 -7.18 -15.30
C ASN A 55 -20.94 -7.78 -14.19
N LEU A 56 -21.37 -8.91 -13.62
CA LEU A 56 -20.68 -9.57 -12.52
C LEU A 56 -19.36 -10.22 -12.95
N ASP A 57 -19.16 -10.41 -14.26
CA ASP A 57 -17.93 -10.97 -14.83
C ASP A 57 -16.75 -9.96 -14.76
N GLU A 58 -17.04 -8.66 -14.59
CA GLU A 58 -16.01 -7.63 -14.41
C GLU A 58 -15.48 -7.58 -12.97
N ILE A 59 -16.19 -8.21 -12.02
CA ILE A 59 -15.75 -8.40 -10.63
C ILE A 59 -15.23 -9.83 -10.48
N GLU A 60 -14.28 -10.24 -11.32
CA GLU A 60 -13.44 -11.40 -10.99
C GLU A 60 -12.58 -11.02 -9.79
N VAL A 61 -13.09 -11.28 -8.58
CA VAL A 61 -12.21 -11.51 -7.44
C VAL A 61 -11.41 -12.73 -7.84
N ASP A 62 -10.14 -12.52 -8.23
CA ASP A 62 -9.25 -13.59 -8.66
C ASP A 62 -9.32 -14.72 -7.63
N GLU A 63 -10.03 -15.79 -7.97
CA GLU A 63 -10.35 -16.88 -7.05
C GLU A 63 -9.05 -17.57 -6.60
N GLN A 64 -7.98 -17.38 -7.37
CA GLN A 64 -6.60 -17.80 -7.07
C GLN A 64 -5.97 -17.01 -5.90
N LEU A 65 -6.45 -15.81 -5.61
CA LEU A 65 -6.01 -14.99 -4.47
C LEU A 65 -6.82 -15.27 -3.19
N SER A 66 -7.86 -16.12 -3.28
CA SER A 66 -8.62 -16.52 -2.09
C SER A 66 -7.75 -17.37 -1.15
N PRO A 67 -7.84 -17.14 0.18
CA PRO A 67 -7.02 -17.89 1.12
C PRO A 67 -7.50 -19.34 1.19
N SER A 68 -6.56 -20.29 1.35
CA SER A 68 -6.92 -21.71 1.39
C SER A 68 -7.89 -22.03 2.55
N PRO A 69 -8.79 -23.02 2.39
CA PRO A 69 -9.80 -23.34 3.38
C PRO A 69 -9.19 -23.64 4.76
N GLY A 70 -9.67 -22.95 5.80
CA GLY A 70 -9.21 -23.14 7.18
C GLY A 70 -8.00 -22.30 7.59
N THR A 71 -7.62 -21.27 6.82
CA THR A 71 -6.58 -20.31 7.23
C THR A 71 -7.12 -19.34 8.30
N PRO A 72 -6.41 -19.14 9.43
CA PRO A 72 -6.86 -18.21 10.46
C PRO A 72 -6.70 -16.76 10.00
N HIS A 73 -7.81 -16.01 9.91
CA HIS A 73 -7.79 -14.59 9.58
C HIS A 73 -7.20 -13.77 10.74
N ARG A 74 -6.05 -13.13 10.50
CA ARG A 74 -5.39 -12.26 11.49
C ARG A 74 -5.03 -10.92 10.86
N TRP A 75 -5.62 -9.86 11.40
CA TRP A 75 -5.36 -8.49 10.94
C TRP A 75 -3.89 -8.06 11.13
N TRP A 76 -3.19 -8.59 12.14
CA TRP A 76 -1.78 -8.30 12.40
C TRP A 76 -0.86 -8.68 11.23
N ASN A 77 -1.23 -9.67 10.41
CA ASN A 77 -0.45 -10.08 9.25
C ASN A 77 -0.44 -9.01 8.15
N GLY A 78 -1.47 -8.15 8.09
CA GLY A 78 -1.50 -6.99 7.19
C GLY A 78 -0.90 -5.75 7.83
N VAL A 79 -1.19 -5.50 9.11
CA VAL A 79 -0.78 -4.24 9.77
C VAL A 79 0.72 -4.18 10.05
N VAL A 80 1.36 -5.28 10.49
CA VAL A 80 2.78 -5.26 10.86
C VAL A 80 3.69 -4.89 9.67
N PRO A 81 3.55 -5.48 8.47
CA PRO A 81 4.34 -5.05 7.31
C PRO A 81 4.12 -3.57 6.96
N ILE A 82 2.87 -3.09 6.99
CA ILE A 82 2.53 -1.69 6.67
C ILE A 82 3.19 -0.72 7.66
N VAL A 83 3.05 -0.97 8.95
CA VAL A 83 3.67 -0.15 10.00
C VAL A 83 5.19 -0.20 9.91
N THR A 84 5.77 -1.36 9.59
CA THR A 84 7.21 -1.48 9.39
C THR A 84 7.68 -0.61 8.21
N THR A 85 7.00 -0.68 7.06
CA THR A 85 7.27 0.19 5.92
C THR A 85 7.23 1.66 6.33
N LEU A 86 6.18 2.08 7.04
CA LEU A 86 6.03 3.46 7.51
C LEU A 86 7.22 3.91 8.38
N ILE A 87 7.63 3.08 9.34
CA ILE A 87 8.77 3.37 10.22
C ILE A 87 10.06 3.48 9.41
N VAL A 88 10.31 2.55 8.48
CA VAL A 88 11.53 2.57 7.65
C VAL A 88 11.56 3.78 6.74
N VAL A 89 10.43 4.20 6.17
CA VAL A 89 10.35 5.42 5.34
C VAL A 89 10.66 6.65 6.20
N LEU A 90 10.04 6.78 7.39
CA LEU A 90 10.27 7.93 8.28
C LEU A 90 11.73 7.98 8.77
N LEU A 91 12.32 6.83 9.12
CA LEU A 91 13.73 6.74 9.50
C LEU A 91 14.66 7.03 8.31
N GLY A 92 14.35 6.49 7.12
CA GLY A 92 15.12 6.73 5.90
C GLY A 92 15.14 8.21 5.53
N LEU A 93 13.99 8.89 5.63
CA LEU A 93 13.86 10.31 5.32
C LEU A 93 14.59 11.18 6.35
N THR A 94 14.46 10.86 7.65
CA THR A 94 15.13 11.63 8.72
C THR A 94 16.64 11.41 8.74
N LEU A 95 17.12 10.20 8.47
CA LEU A 95 18.55 9.90 8.41
C LEU A 95 19.21 10.55 7.20
N THR A 96 18.65 10.34 5.99
CA THR A 96 19.19 10.95 4.77
C THR A 96 19.16 12.48 4.87
N GLY A 97 18.06 13.03 5.37
CA GLY A 97 17.91 14.47 5.62
C GLY A 97 18.90 15.03 6.65
N TYR A 98 19.16 14.28 7.73
CA TYR A 98 20.14 14.67 8.75
C TYR A 98 21.56 14.72 8.19
N TYR A 99 21.97 13.69 7.45
CA TYR A 99 23.31 13.66 6.84
C TYR A 99 23.47 14.76 5.79
N ALA A 100 22.45 15.01 4.96
CA ALA A 100 22.46 16.08 3.97
C ALA A 100 22.59 17.47 4.62
N THR A 101 21.79 17.74 5.66
CA THR A 101 21.81 19.01 6.39
C THR A 101 23.17 19.23 7.09
N LYS A 102 23.73 18.19 7.72
CA LYS A 102 25.05 18.27 8.35
C LYS A 102 26.17 18.52 7.35
N SER A 103 26.11 17.92 6.16
CA SER A 103 27.10 18.19 5.11
C SER A 103 26.98 19.58 4.49
N ALA A 104 25.78 20.16 4.49
CA ALA A 104 25.53 21.52 4.02
C ALA A 104 26.00 22.60 5.02
N GLY A 105 26.24 22.22 6.28
CA GLY A 105 26.59 23.17 7.34
C GLY A 105 25.40 23.99 7.85
N ASP A 106 24.17 23.58 7.53
CA ASP A 106 22.94 24.22 7.96
C ASP A 106 22.57 23.86 9.40
N ASP A 107 21.76 24.71 10.03
CA ASP A 107 21.19 24.42 11.34
C ASP A 107 20.33 23.15 11.30
N ILE A 108 20.49 22.32 12.34
CA ILE A 108 19.74 21.08 12.53
C ILE A 108 18.32 21.43 12.99
N SER A 109 17.49 21.85 12.03
CA SER A 109 16.06 22.13 12.20
C SER A 109 15.23 21.08 11.47
N ALA A 110 14.01 20.81 11.96
CA ALA A 110 13.08 19.88 11.32
C ALA A 110 12.78 20.28 9.86
N SER A 111 12.68 21.58 9.58
CA SER A 111 12.47 22.10 8.22
C SER A 111 13.58 21.66 7.25
N ASN A 112 14.84 21.79 7.68
CA ASN A 112 16.00 21.48 6.84
C ASN A 112 16.19 19.98 6.68
N ILE A 113 15.96 19.20 7.74
CA ILE A 113 16.05 17.73 7.69
C ILE A 113 15.03 17.16 6.69
N PHE A 114 13.76 17.55 6.80
CA PHE A 114 12.74 17.04 5.89
C PHE A 114 12.84 17.65 4.49
N GLY A 115 13.32 18.88 4.36
CA GLY A 115 13.54 19.54 3.07
C GLY A 115 14.68 18.94 2.25
N ASN A 116 15.78 18.55 2.92
CA ASN A 116 16.97 17.98 2.27
C ASN A 116 16.96 16.43 2.22
N GLY A 117 15.91 15.78 2.76
CA GLY A 117 15.81 14.33 2.82
C GLY A 117 15.54 13.68 1.46
N ASP A 118 16.18 12.54 1.19
CA ASP A 118 15.92 11.74 -0.01
C ASP A 118 14.64 10.91 0.18
N SER A 119 13.54 11.46 -0.34
CA SER A 119 12.23 10.80 -0.31
C SER A 119 12.17 9.54 -1.18
N TYR A 120 12.87 9.53 -2.31
CA TYR A 120 12.85 8.40 -3.23
C TYR A 120 13.55 7.19 -2.60
N GLY A 121 14.76 7.39 -2.07
CA GLY A 121 15.53 6.35 -1.38
C GLY A 121 14.78 5.80 -0.15
N ALA A 122 14.17 6.68 0.64
CA ALA A 122 13.39 6.29 1.82
C ALA A 122 12.20 5.38 1.46
N ILE A 123 11.43 5.72 0.42
CA ILE A 123 10.31 4.91 -0.06
C ILE A 123 10.79 3.56 -0.60
N LEU A 124 11.89 3.55 -1.36
CA LEU A 124 12.44 2.33 -1.95
C LEU A 124 12.90 1.33 -0.88
N TRP A 125 13.65 1.79 0.13
CA TRP A 125 14.05 0.95 1.26
C TRP A 125 12.87 0.53 2.12
N GLY A 126 11.89 1.43 2.33
CA GLY A 126 10.67 1.13 3.05
C GLY A 126 9.88 -0.02 2.41
N ALA A 127 9.63 0.06 1.10
CA ALA A 127 8.94 -0.97 0.36
C ALA A 127 9.69 -2.32 0.44
N PHE A 128 11.01 -2.30 0.26
CA PHE A 128 11.83 -3.51 0.31
C PHE A 128 11.78 -4.21 1.67
N VAL A 129 12.00 -3.47 2.76
CA VAL A 129 11.95 -4.03 4.13
C VAL A 129 10.54 -4.50 4.49
N GLY A 130 9.51 -3.74 4.13
CA GLY A 130 8.11 -4.13 4.32
C GLY A 130 7.76 -5.44 3.64
N SER A 131 8.17 -5.63 2.39
CA SER A 131 7.98 -6.89 1.65
C SER A 131 8.69 -8.06 2.30
N ILE A 132 9.93 -7.87 2.78
CA ILE A 132 10.68 -8.92 3.50
C ILE A 132 9.95 -9.31 4.79
N VAL A 133 9.45 -8.33 5.55
CA VAL A 133 8.72 -8.61 6.80
C VAL A 133 7.41 -9.35 6.54
N ALA A 134 6.65 -8.95 5.50
CA ALA A 134 5.45 -9.69 5.09
C ALA A 134 5.77 -11.14 4.74
N TRP A 135 6.82 -11.34 3.94
CA TRP A 135 7.26 -12.68 3.53
C TRP A 135 7.75 -13.53 4.71
N LEU A 136 8.55 -12.95 5.62
CA LEU A 136 8.99 -13.62 6.85
C LEU A 136 7.82 -14.00 7.74
N MET A 137 6.83 -13.11 7.92
CA MET A 137 5.64 -13.41 8.72
C MET A 137 4.81 -14.53 8.10
N ALA A 138 4.57 -14.49 6.79
CA ALA A 138 3.88 -15.56 6.08
C ALA A 138 4.62 -16.90 6.19
N ARG A 139 5.95 -16.87 6.23
CA ARG A 139 6.76 -18.09 6.31
C ARG A 139 6.91 -18.65 7.73
N LEU A 140 7.04 -17.80 8.75
CA LEU A 140 7.25 -18.20 10.14
C LEU A 140 5.96 -18.67 10.82
N GLN A 141 4.80 -18.33 10.24
CA GLN A 141 3.51 -18.79 10.72
C GLN A 141 3.18 -20.17 10.16
N TYR A 142 2.84 -21.10 11.04
CA TYR A 142 2.44 -22.46 10.68
C TYR A 142 1.00 -22.71 11.12
N VAL A 143 0.26 -23.48 10.32
CA VAL A 143 -1.13 -23.87 10.60
C VAL A 143 -1.19 -25.37 10.83
N GLN A 144 -1.92 -25.77 11.87
CA GLN A 144 -2.30 -27.15 12.17
C GLN A 144 -3.77 -27.13 12.65
N HIS A 145 -4.66 -27.91 12.03
CA HIS A 145 -6.10 -27.96 12.34
C HIS A 145 -6.83 -26.59 12.34
N GLY A 146 -6.55 -25.74 11.35
CA GLY A 146 -7.15 -24.40 11.25
C GLY A 146 -6.80 -23.43 12.38
N LYS A 147 -5.87 -23.82 13.26
CA LYS A 147 -5.31 -22.99 14.33
C LYS A 147 -3.83 -22.76 14.06
N LEU A 148 -3.36 -21.59 14.45
CA LEU A 148 -1.94 -21.24 14.31
C LEU A 148 -1.13 -22.06 15.32
N PHE A 149 -0.20 -22.87 14.84
CA PHE A 149 0.71 -23.62 15.68
C PHE A 149 2.01 -22.84 15.84
N ASN A 150 2.31 -22.44 17.07
CA ASN A 150 3.53 -21.68 17.36
C ASN A 150 4.74 -22.63 17.44
N GLN A 151 5.32 -22.97 16.27
CA GLN A 151 6.51 -23.82 16.16
C GLN A 151 7.76 -23.23 16.81
N TRP A 152 7.80 -21.91 17.05
CA TRP A 152 8.96 -21.21 17.59
C TRP A 152 9.48 -21.84 18.89
N LYS A 153 8.57 -22.28 19.78
CA LYS A 153 8.91 -22.95 21.05
C LYS A 153 9.57 -24.32 20.86
N PHE A 154 9.26 -25.02 19.77
CA PHE A 154 9.82 -26.34 19.44
C PHE A 154 11.14 -26.21 18.67
N TRP A 155 11.23 -25.23 17.77
CA TRP A 155 12.46 -24.89 17.06
C TRP A 155 13.57 -24.46 18.01
N LEU A 156 13.29 -23.56 18.96
CA LEU A 156 14.26 -23.16 20.01
C LEU A 156 14.72 -24.32 20.90
N LYS A 157 13.90 -25.36 21.05
CA LYS A 157 14.22 -26.56 21.84
C LYS A 157 14.80 -27.69 21.00
N CYS A 158 15.10 -27.47 19.71
CA CYS A 158 15.55 -28.49 18.75
C CYS A 158 14.72 -29.78 18.80
N ARG A 159 13.41 -29.66 19.08
CA ARG A 159 12.52 -30.80 19.30
C ARG A 159 11.58 -30.93 18.10
N ARG A 160 11.44 -32.15 17.56
CA ARG A 160 10.48 -32.42 16.48
C ARG A 160 9.07 -32.12 16.97
N VAL A 161 8.26 -31.45 16.14
CA VAL A 161 6.84 -31.20 16.43
C VAL A 161 6.15 -32.56 16.61
N PRO A 162 5.42 -32.79 17.72
CA PRO A 162 4.72 -34.06 17.91
C PRO A 162 3.62 -34.17 16.86
N SER A 163 3.71 -35.18 15.98
CA SER A 163 2.60 -35.58 15.11
C SER A 163 1.90 -36.77 15.75
N THR A 164 0.64 -36.60 16.11
CA THR A 164 -0.28 -37.69 16.47
C THR A 164 -0.60 -38.49 15.20
N GLU A 165 -0.64 -39.83 15.30
CA GLU A 165 -0.98 -40.69 14.17
C GLU A 165 -2.41 -40.36 13.69
N GLY A 166 -2.54 -39.96 12.42
CA GLY A 166 -3.82 -39.57 11.80
C GLY A 166 -4.08 -38.07 11.65
N GLU A 167 -3.22 -37.21 12.21
CA GLU A 167 -3.37 -35.74 12.10
C GLU A 167 -2.55 -35.15 10.95
N ALA A 168 -3.10 -34.12 10.28
CA ALA A 168 -2.41 -33.43 9.20
C ALA A 168 -1.13 -32.74 9.71
N PRO A 169 0.02 -32.88 9.02
CA PRO A 169 1.27 -32.27 9.46
C PRO A 169 1.16 -30.74 9.49
N ALA A 170 1.86 -30.10 10.41
CA ALA A 170 1.93 -28.64 10.47
C ALA A 170 2.55 -28.08 9.18
N ARG A 171 1.77 -27.32 8.41
CA ARG A 171 2.20 -26.69 7.15
C ARG A 171 2.49 -25.20 7.37
N PRO A 172 3.49 -24.61 6.70
CA PRO A 172 3.66 -23.16 6.72
C PRO A 172 2.43 -22.49 6.07
N LEU A 173 2.16 -21.24 6.45
CA LEU A 173 1.04 -20.47 5.89
C LEU A 173 1.15 -20.36 4.36
N LEU A 174 2.37 -20.12 3.89
CA LEU A 174 2.77 -20.20 2.48
C LEU A 174 4.12 -20.93 2.38
N THR A 175 4.20 -21.91 1.49
CA THR A 175 5.49 -22.52 1.14
C THR A 175 6.34 -21.57 0.28
N LEU A 176 7.64 -21.84 0.15
CA LEU A 176 8.54 -21.00 -0.66
C LEU A 176 8.03 -20.90 -2.10
N GLY A 177 7.68 -22.04 -2.70
CA GLY A 177 7.16 -22.11 -4.07
C GLY A 177 5.83 -21.37 -4.24
N GLU A 178 4.91 -21.51 -3.30
CA GLU A 178 3.64 -20.77 -3.32
C GLU A 178 3.87 -19.26 -3.14
N SER A 179 4.71 -18.85 -2.20
CA SER A 179 5.01 -17.42 -1.97
C SER A 179 5.64 -16.75 -3.19
N LEU A 180 6.54 -17.47 -3.88
CA LEU A 180 7.18 -16.98 -5.10
C LEU A 180 6.19 -16.94 -6.26
N LYS A 181 5.32 -17.95 -6.39
CA LYS A 181 4.23 -17.96 -7.38
C LYS A 181 3.32 -16.75 -7.18
N TYR A 182 2.76 -16.56 -5.99
CA TYR A 182 1.90 -15.41 -5.72
C TYR A 182 2.60 -14.05 -5.88
N TRP A 183 3.90 -13.98 -5.58
CA TRP A 183 4.68 -12.78 -5.87
C TRP A 183 4.81 -12.52 -7.38
N ILE A 184 5.06 -13.55 -8.20
CA ILE A 184 5.08 -13.44 -9.67
C ILE A 184 3.72 -13.03 -10.21
N GLU A 185 2.63 -13.63 -9.74
CA GLU A 185 1.26 -13.22 -10.08
C GLU A 185 1.02 -11.74 -9.74
N GLY A 186 1.50 -11.26 -8.58
CA GLY A 186 1.45 -9.84 -8.22
C GLY A 186 2.22 -8.92 -9.19
N VAL A 187 3.43 -9.33 -9.60
CA VAL A 187 4.22 -8.57 -10.60
C VAL A 187 3.51 -8.53 -11.96
N LYS A 188 2.90 -9.64 -12.39
CA LYS A 188 2.12 -9.68 -13.63
C LYS A 188 0.96 -8.67 -13.61
N GLY A 189 0.27 -8.54 -12.48
CA GLY A 189 -0.83 -7.57 -12.31
C GLY A 189 -0.40 -6.10 -12.48
N LEU A 190 0.89 -5.79 -12.30
CA LEU A 190 1.44 -4.44 -12.47
C LEU A 190 1.84 -4.10 -13.91
N THR A 191 1.76 -5.04 -14.85
CA THR A 191 2.18 -4.84 -16.24
C THR A 191 1.45 -3.66 -16.90
N THR A 192 0.11 -3.62 -16.79
CA THR A 192 -0.70 -2.55 -17.40
C THR A 192 -0.38 -1.17 -16.80
N PRO A 193 -0.35 -0.98 -15.45
CA PRO A 193 0.10 0.28 -14.86
C PRO A 193 1.50 0.72 -15.29
N VAL A 194 2.47 -0.20 -15.36
CA VAL A 194 3.85 0.11 -15.76
C VAL A 194 3.91 0.64 -17.19
N LEU A 195 3.15 0.04 -18.11
CA LEU A 195 3.05 0.54 -19.49
C LEU A 195 2.48 1.96 -19.55
N VAL A 196 1.42 2.24 -18.79
CA VAL A 196 0.81 3.58 -18.72
C VAL A 196 1.80 4.61 -18.16
N LEU A 197 2.56 4.25 -17.11
CA LEU A 197 3.55 5.15 -16.52
C LEU A 197 4.70 5.47 -17.49
N ILE A 198 5.19 4.48 -18.23
CA ILE A 198 6.23 4.68 -19.25
C ILE A 198 5.73 5.62 -20.35
N LEU A 199 4.49 5.42 -20.83
CA LEU A 199 3.88 6.29 -21.83
C LEU A 199 3.68 7.72 -21.30
N ALA A 200 3.25 7.89 -20.06
CA ALA A 200 3.08 9.20 -19.44
C ALA A 200 4.42 9.96 -19.37
N TRP A 201 5.50 9.27 -19.00
CA TRP A 201 6.84 9.86 -19.00
C TRP A 201 7.33 10.19 -20.41
N ALA A 202 7.07 9.32 -21.39
CA ALA A 202 7.41 9.57 -22.79
C ALA A 202 6.70 10.80 -23.36
N ILE A 203 5.40 10.97 -23.09
CA ILE A 203 4.64 12.17 -23.48
C ILE A 203 5.21 13.40 -22.76
N GLY A 204 5.46 13.31 -21.45
CA GLY A 204 6.03 14.41 -20.68
C GLY A 204 7.43 14.84 -21.14
N ALA A 205 8.22 13.93 -21.71
CA ALA A 205 9.50 14.24 -22.35
C ALA A 205 9.28 14.91 -23.72
N ALA A 206 8.41 14.35 -24.57
CA ALA A 206 8.12 14.92 -25.89
C ALA A 206 7.53 16.34 -25.83
N VAL A 207 6.69 16.64 -24.83
CA VAL A 207 6.14 17.98 -24.61
C VAL A 207 7.23 18.99 -24.23
N ARG A 208 8.23 18.57 -23.44
CA ARG A 208 9.39 19.40 -23.08
C ARG A 208 10.31 19.63 -24.27
N ASP A 209 10.60 18.59 -25.05
CA ASP A 209 11.47 18.70 -26.23
C ASP A 209 10.87 19.58 -27.33
N SER A 210 9.54 19.64 -27.43
CA SER A 210 8.83 20.52 -28.37
C SER A 210 8.66 21.96 -27.87
N GLY A 211 9.05 22.28 -26.62
CA GLY A 211 8.90 23.60 -26.01
C GLY A 211 7.44 24.02 -25.76
N ALA A 212 6.49 23.09 -25.88
CA ALA A 212 5.08 23.36 -25.69
C ALA A 212 4.76 23.70 -24.22
N ASP A 213 5.52 23.15 -23.28
CA ASP A 213 5.46 23.49 -21.85
C ASP A 213 5.77 24.97 -21.57
N ILE A 214 6.76 25.55 -22.27
CA ILE A 214 7.12 26.96 -22.15
C ILE A 214 6.00 27.85 -22.72
N PHE A 215 5.38 27.43 -23.83
CA PHE A 215 4.24 28.15 -24.40
C PHE A 215 3.04 28.19 -23.45
N PHE A 216 2.66 27.05 -22.84
CA PHE A 216 1.54 27.01 -21.91
C PHE A 216 1.82 27.71 -20.58
N SER A 217 3.06 27.67 -20.09
CA SER A 217 3.43 28.36 -18.84
C SER A 217 3.59 29.87 -18.99
N SER A 218 3.83 30.37 -20.21
CA SER A 218 3.87 31.82 -20.49
C SER A 218 2.51 32.42 -20.85
N ALA A 219 1.53 31.60 -21.22
CA ALA A 219 0.16 32.02 -21.53
C ALA A 219 -0.76 32.12 -20.30
N LEU A 220 -0.28 31.73 -19.12
CA LEU A 220 -0.99 31.66 -17.84
C LEU A 220 -0.36 32.66 -16.85
#